data_AF-A0A7Y0PX90-F1
#
_entry.id   AF-A0A7Y0PX90-F1
#
_cell.length_a   1.000
_cell.length_b   1.000
_cell.length_c   1.000
_cell.angle_alpha   90.00
_cell.angle_beta   90.00
_cell.angle_gamma   90.00
#
_symmetry.space_group_name_H-M   'P 1'
#
loop_
_entity.id
_entity.type
_entity.pdbx_description
1 polymer ?
#
loop_
_entity_poly.entity_id
_entity_poly.type
_entity_poly.pdbx_seq_one_letter_code
_entity_poly.pdbx_strand_id
1 'polypeptide(L)'
;MSRTYPELLMAWRKPGNRLLVLGLGFFTLLTTLPAISKTIFNSQPLNQERLVVLAQAVGGNRWKLLVLEQIKPLPLCWETRPDGLVNPTLNNFNFAGICNRYLDSNGYSLRSSGEDVAHSFRLRIKQSRDHLELKALDPARSVPITVASAILPQRNRDAFVKLNLEPGWKLERRIYQGRKLSHVYFAHPDPVNLLIAKASAHQGPSVFNQLGASKAPLPPPISIANNSVIYGKGPIRLVVIPYRP
;
A
#
# COMPACT_ATOMS: atom_id res chain seq x y z
N MET A 1 -6.66 44.68 -26.39
CA MET A 1 -7.35 45.01 -25.11
C MET A 1 -6.46 44.53 -23.97
N SER A 2 -5.61 45.41 -23.47
CA SER A 2 -4.64 45.11 -22.42
C SER A 2 -5.20 45.54 -21.07
N ARG A 3 -5.29 44.61 -20.11
CA ARG A 3 -5.68 44.92 -18.72
C ARG A 3 -4.45 45.33 -17.93
N THR A 4 -4.37 46.62 -17.62
CA THR A 4 -3.49 47.22 -16.63
C THR A 4 -3.96 46.85 -15.23
N TYR A 5 -3.04 46.36 -14.39
CA TYR A 5 -3.21 46.24 -12.94
C TYR A 5 -2.39 47.35 -12.26
N PRO A 6 -2.90 48.05 -11.24
CA PRO A 6 -2.11 49.03 -10.51
C PRO A 6 -1.18 48.33 -9.51
N GLU A 7 0.09 48.78 -9.48
CA GLU A 7 1.06 48.43 -8.45
C GLU A 7 0.64 49.00 -7.08
N LEU A 8 0.61 48.14 -6.08
CA LEU A 8 0.40 48.49 -4.68
C LEU A 8 1.77 48.49 -3.99
N LEU A 9 2.42 49.66 -3.94
CA LEU A 9 3.64 49.87 -3.17
C LEU A 9 3.30 49.92 -1.67
N MET A 10 3.52 48.80 -0.98
CA MET A 10 3.37 48.71 0.47
C MET A 10 4.72 49.01 1.13
N ALA A 11 4.85 50.22 1.67
CA ALA A 11 6.03 50.68 2.40
C ALA A 11 6.19 49.93 3.73
N TRP A 12 7.28 49.18 3.87
CA TRP A 12 7.67 48.51 5.11
C TRP A 12 8.30 49.52 6.08
N ARG A 13 7.54 49.94 7.10
CA ARG A 13 8.11 50.60 8.29
C ARG A 13 8.71 49.54 9.22
N LYS A 14 10.02 49.63 9.50
CA LYS A 14 10.70 48.86 10.55
C LYS A 14 10.29 49.39 11.93
N PRO A 15 9.80 48.56 12.86
CA PRO A 15 9.77 48.91 14.27
C PRO A 15 11.15 48.64 14.91
N GLY A 16 11.65 49.63 15.67
CA GLY A 16 12.88 49.51 16.44
C GLY A 16 12.65 48.70 17.71
N ASN A 17 13.35 47.57 17.84
CA ASN A 17 13.41 46.80 19.09
C ASN A 17 14.46 47.40 20.02
N ARG A 18 14.01 48.02 21.12
CA ARG A 18 14.83 48.17 22.33
C ARG A 18 14.52 47.01 23.26
N LEU A 19 15.57 46.28 23.60
CA LEU A 19 15.59 45.20 24.59
C LEU A 19 15.20 45.71 25.98
N LEU A 20 14.41 44.92 26.70
CA LEU A 20 14.45 44.84 28.15
C LEU A 20 14.17 43.38 28.56
N VAL A 21 15.24 42.69 28.95
CA VAL A 21 15.22 41.35 29.51
C VAL A 21 15.13 41.51 31.03
N LEU A 22 14.01 41.05 31.61
CA LEU A 22 13.88 40.75 33.03
C LEU A 22 13.17 39.40 33.12
N GLY A 23 13.83 38.44 33.76
CA GLY A 23 13.47 37.02 33.71
C GLY A 23 12.32 36.62 34.63
N LEU A 24 11.71 35.50 34.27
CA LEU A 24 11.12 34.48 35.15
C LEU A 24 10.97 33.23 34.29
N GLY A 25 11.65 32.14 34.69
CA GLY A 25 11.71 30.90 33.94
C GLY A 25 10.34 30.21 33.86
N PHE A 26 9.76 30.19 32.66
CA PHE A 26 8.63 29.33 32.33
C PHE A 26 9.16 28.15 31.51
N PHE A 27 9.33 27.00 32.15
CA PHE A 27 9.62 25.74 31.46
C PHE A 27 8.32 25.29 30.77
N THR A 28 8.06 25.81 29.57
CA THR A 28 6.95 25.33 28.74
C THR A 28 7.33 23.94 28.22
N LEU A 29 6.72 22.89 28.79
CA LEU A 29 6.68 21.58 28.15
C LEU A 29 5.98 21.77 26.79
N LEU A 30 6.76 21.86 25.70
CA LEU A 30 6.23 21.68 24.36
C LEU A 30 5.85 20.21 24.22
N THR A 31 4.61 19.88 24.56
CA THR A 31 4.01 18.62 24.12
C THR A 31 3.85 18.72 22.61
N THR A 32 4.72 18.05 21.87
CA THR A 32 4.56 17.89 20.42
C THR A 32 3.30 17.07 20.19
N LEU A 33 2.17 17.75 19.98
CA LEU A 33 0.96 17.09 19.51
C LEU A 33 1.32 16.37 18.20
N PRO A 34 1.01 15.07 18.07
CA PRO A 34 1.26 14.37 16.82
C PRO A 34 0.50 15.11 15.72
N ALA A 35 1.24 15.56 14.70
CA ALA A 35 0.63 16.15 13.53
C ALA A 35 -0.20 15.06 12.83
N ILE A 36 -1.52 15.11 13.01
CA ILE A 36 -2.44 14.34 12.19
C ILE A 36 -2.36 14.97 10.80
N SER A 37 -1.59 14.33 9.90
CA SER A 37 -1.56 14.70 8.49
C SER A 37 -2.97 14.47 7.93
N LYS A 38 -3.77 15.53 7.86
CA LYS A 38 -5.11 15.44 7.32
C LYS A 38 -4.98 15.20 5.82
N THR A 39 -5.27 13.98 5.39
CA THR A 39 -5.30 13.65 3.96
C THR A 39 -6.35 14.54 3.29
N ILE A 40 -5.95 15.23 2.21
CA ILE A 40 -6.85 16.12 1.47
C ILE A 40 -7.97 15.35 0.76
N PHE A 41 -7.77 14.04 0.57
CA PHE A 41 -8.71 13.14 -0.08
C PHE A 41 -9.29 12.14 0.92
N ASN A 42 -10.63 12.10 0.93
CA ASN A 42 -11.41 11.08 1.60
C ASN A 42 -11.78 9.96 0.62
N SER A 43 -12.46 8.94 1.12
CA SER A 43 -13.01 7.87 0.31
C SER A 43 -14.43 7.49 0.74
N GLN A 44 -15.19 6.90 -0.18
CA GLN A 44 -16.50 6.33 0.08
C GLN A 44 -16.56 4.89 -0.45
N PRO A 45 -17.07 3.91 0.32
CA PRO A 45 -17.28 2.55 -0.15
C PRO A 45 -18.15 2.48 -1.41
N LEU A 46 -17.78 1.58 -2.31
CA LEU A 46 -18.59 1.26 -3.49
C LEU A 46 -19.37 -0.04 -3.31
N ASN A 47 -20.46 -0.17 -4.07
CA ASN A 47 -21.14 -1.47 -4.17
C ASN A 47 -20.29 -2.41 -5.02
N GLN A 48 -19.65 -3.38 -4.35
CA GLN A 48 -18.70 -4.31 -4.99
C GLN A 48 -19.35 -5.17 -6.08
N GLU A 49 -20.66 -5.44 -6.00
CA GLU A 49 -21.39 -6.21 -7.02
C GLU A 49 -21.48 -5.48 -8.36
N ARG A 50 -21.34 -4.15 -8.34
CA ARG A 50 -21.31 -3.31 -9.54
C ARG A 50 -19.90 -3.14 -10.10
N LEU A 51 -18.88 -3.72 -9.48
CA LEU A 51 -17.50 -3.62 -9.94
C LEU A 51 -16.97 -4.96 -10.40
N VAL A 52 -16.11 -4.90 -11.41
CA VAL A 52 -15.29 -6.04 -11.81
C VAL A 52 -13.85 -5.60 -12.03
N VAL A 53 -12.92 -6.38 -11.47
CA VAL A 53 -11.48 -6.20 -11.63
C VAL A 53 -11.01 -7.21 -12.66
N LEU A 54 -10.38 -6.75 -13.72
CA LEU A 54 -10.10 -7.52 -14.92
C LEU A 54 -8.62 -7.44 -15.31
N ALA A 55 -8.07 -8.57 -15.73
CA ALA A 55 -6.75 -8.68 -16.30
C ALA A 55 -6.83 -8.98 -17.79
N GLN A 56 -6.25 -8.11 -18.63
CA GLN A 56 -6.14 -8.33 -20.07
C GLN A 56 -4.74 -8.78 -20.44
N ALA A 57 -4.62 -9.84 -21.23
CA ALA A 57 -3.34 -10.23 -21.78
C ALA A 57 -2.89 -9.19 -22.81
N VAL A 58 -1.67 -8.68 -22.66
CA VAL A 58 -1.01 -7.85 -23.68
C VAL A 58 0.32 -8.48 -24.08
N GLY A 59 0.85 -8.12 -25.26
CA GLY A 59 2.00 -8.81 -25.87
C GLY A 59 3.18 -9.11 -24.94
N GLY A 60 3.87 -10.24 -25.16
CA GLY A 60 4.91 -10.77 -24.26
C GLY A 60 4.29 -11.63 -23.17
N ASN A 61 4.66 -11.44 -21.90
CA ASN A 61 4.01 -12.01 -20.70
C ASN A 61 3.36 -10.92 -19.83
N ARG A 62 2.91 -9.84 -20.47
CA ARG A 62 2.41 -8.65 -19.80
C ARG A 62 0.89 -8.69 -19.69
N TRP A 63 0.39 -8.00 -18.67
CA TRP A 63 -1.03 -7.92 -18.36
C TRP A 63 -1.40 -6.46 -18.05
N LYS A 64 -2.57 -6.03 -18.51
CA LYS A 64 -3.15 -4.73 -18.16
C LYS A 64 -4.29 -4.91 -17.17
N LEU A 65 -4.35 -4.03 -16.18
CA LEU A 65 -5.45 -3.97 -15.24
C LEU A 65 -6.56 -3.09 -15.81
N LEU A 66 -7.79 -3.56 -15.71
CA LEU A 66 -8.99 -2.81 -16.02
C LEU A 66 -9.97 -2.97 -14.86
N VAL A 67 -10.51 -1.87 -14.35
CA VAL A 67 -11.67 -1.91 -13.45
C VAL A 67 -12.86 -1.33 -14.18
N LEU A 68 -13.99 -2.02 -14.12
CA LEU A 68 -15.27 -1.52 -14.62
C LEU A 68 -16.24 -1.33 -13.46
N GLU A 69 -17.11 -0.35 -13.62
CA GLU A 69 -18.23 -0.11 -12.71
C GLU A 69 -19.53 0.06 -13.50
N GLN A 70 -20.54 -0.71 -13.14
CA GLN A 70 -21.91 -0.62 -13.65
C GLN A 70 -22.67 0.50 -12.92
N ILE A 71 -23.04 1.57 -13.63
CA ILE A 71 -23.80 2.70 -13.07
C ILE A 71 -25.30 2.49 -13.26
N LYS A 72 -25.71 2.14 -14.48
CA LYS A 72 -27.10 1.80 -14.83
C LYS A 72 -27.26 0.29 -14.97
N PRO A 73 -28.42 -0.32 -14.70
CA PRO A 73 -28.57 -1.78 -14.74
C PRO A 73 -28.36 -2.38 -16.14
N LEU A 74 -28.76 -1.67 -17.20
CA LEU A 74 -28.60 -2.08 -18.58
C LEU A 74 -28.21 -0.88 -19.46
N PRO A 75 -27.49 -1.12 -20.58
CA PRO A 75 -26.84 -2.39 -20.94
C PRO A 75 -25.72 -2.80 -19.95
N LEU A 76 -25.42 -4.11 -19.88
CA LEU A 76 -24.35 -4.61 -19.03
C LEU A 76 -23.00 -4.10 -19.54
N CYS A 77 -22.09 -3.73 -18.62
CA CYS A 77 -20.74 -3.27 -18.93
C CYS A 77 -19.75 -4.41 -19.20
N TRP A 78 -20.09 -5.63 -18.80
CA TRP A 78 -19.34 -6.85 -19.07
C TRP A 78 -20.26 -8.07 -19.06
N GLU A 79 -19.81 -9.14 -19.69
CA GLU A 79 -20.48 -10.45 -19.71
C GLU A 79 -19.48 -11.55 -19.37
N THR A 80 -19.91 -12.52 -18.56
CA THR A 80 -19.12 -13.71 -18.23
C THR A 80 -19.31 -14.75 -19.34
N ARG A 81 -18.21 -15.29 -19.83
CA ARG A 81 -18.20 -16.37 -20.83
C ARG A 81 -18.30 -17.75 -20.16
N PRO A 82 -18.77 -18.78 -20.88
CA PRO A 82 -18.81 -20.15 -20.37
C PRO A 82 -17.43 -20.71 -19.95
N ASP A 83 -16.34 -20.21 -20.55
CA ASP A 83 -14.95 -20.59 -20.25
C ASP A 83 -14.36 -19.85 -19.02
N GLY A 84 -15.18 -19.06 -18.31
CA GLY A 84 -14.77 -18.30 -17.13
C GLY A 84 -14.05 -16.98 -17.44
N LEU A 85 -13.83 -16.65 -18.72
CA LEU A 85 -13.33 -15.35 -19.13
C LEU A 85 -14.45 -14.30 -19.15
N VAL A 86 -14.08 -13.04 -19.31
CA VAL A 86 -15.00 -11.90 -19.32
C VAL A 86 -14.81 -11.07 -20.58
N ASN A 87 -15.93 -10.65 -21.19
CA ASN A 87 -15.95 -9.72 -22.31
C ASN A 87 -16.47 -8.34 -21.83
N PRO A 88 -15.65 -7.29 -21.84
CA PRO A 88 -16.13 -5.92 -21.72
C PRO A 88 -16.94 -5.53 -22.94
N THR A 89 -18.14 -5.03 -22.75
CA THR A 89 -19.07 -4.64 -23.81
C THR A 89 -18.91 -3.18 -24.25
N LEU A 90 -17.86 -2.50 -23.74
CA LEU A 90 -17.62 -1.06 -23.89
C LEU A 90 -17.45 -0.58 -25.34
N ASN A 91 -17.11 -1.49 -26.27
CA ASN A 91 -16.95 -1.16 -27.69
C ASN A 91 -18.24 -1.39 -28.50
N ASN A 92 -19.28 -1.95 -27.86
CA ASN A 92 -20.51 -2.36 -28.55
C ASN A 92 -21.62 -1.29 -28.44
N PHE A 93 -21.45 -0.31 -27.55
CA PHE A 93 -22.42 0.77 -27.35
C PHE A 93 -21.76 2.03 -26.75
N ASN A 94 -22.48 3.15 -26.75
CA ASN A 94 -22.05 4.35 -26.04
C ASN A 94 -22.20 4.16 -24.52
N PHE A 95 -21.09 3.90 -23.84
CA PHE A 95 -21.08 3.60 -22.41
C PHE A 95 -21.19 4.83 -21.48
N ALA A 96 -21.23 6.05 -22.03
CA ALA A 96 -21.25 7.27 -21.24
C ALA A 96 -22.46 7.31 -20.27
N GLY A 97 -22.18 7.47 -18.98
CA GLY A 97 -23.21 7.49 -17.93
C GLY A 97 -23.85 6.13 -17.64
N ILE A 98 -23.39 5.04 -18.28
CA ILE A 98 -23.81 3.65 -18.04
C ILE A 98 -22.70 2.88 -17.34
N CYS A 99 -21.46 3.04 -17.80
CA CYS A 99 -20.27 2.39 -17.25
C CYS A 99 -19.21 3.43 -16.89
N ASN A 100 -18.48 3.20 -15.80
CA ASN A 100 -17.17 3.82 -15.61
C ASN A 100 -16.06 2.82 -15.91
N ARG A 101 -14.93 3.34 -16.39
CA ARG A 101 -13.75 2.57 -16.79
C ARG A 101 -12.49 3.17 -16.18
N TYR A 102 -11.71 2.34 -15.49
CA TYR A 102 -10.45 2.74 -14.86
C TYR A 102 -9.32 1.87 -15.44
N LEU A 103 -8.37 2.50 -16.15
CA LEU A 103 -7.41 1.81 -17.04
C LEU A 103 -5.95 1.84 -16.56
N ASP A 104 -5.60 2.81 -15.72
CA ASP A 104 -4.22 3.10 -15.38
C ASP A 104 -4.12 3.73 -13.98
N SER A 105 -2.91 4.14 -13.62
CA SER A 105 -2.60 4.78 -12.34
C SER A 105 -3.32 6.11 -12.09
N ASN A 106 -3.93 6.73 -13.11
CA ASN A 106 -4.79 7.90 -12.92
C ASN A 106 -6.20 7.49 -12.50
N GLY A 107 -6.65 6.30 -12.92
CA GLY A 107 -7.97 5.75 -12.58
C GLY A 107 -8.01 5.03 -11.24
N TYR A 108 -6.87 4.52 -10.75
CA TYR A 108 -6.83 3.79 -9.48
C TYR A 108 -5.51 3.95 -8.70
N SER A 109 -5.57 3.76 -7.38
CA SER A 109 -4.39 3.65 -6.51
C SER A 109 -4.66 2.77 -5.29
N LEU A 110 -3.63 2.54 -4.49
CA LEU A 110 -3.76 1.91 -3.18
C LEU A 110 -4.27 2.93 -2.15
N ARG A 111 -5.06 2.48 -1.17
CA ARG A 111 -5.37 3.23 0.07
C ARG A 111 -5.31 2.27 1.25
N SER A 112 -4.74 2.70 2.36
CA SER A 112 -4.48 1.83 3.52
C SER A 112 -4.72 2.61 4.79
N SER A 113 -5.51 2.05 5.71
CA SER A 113 -5.87 2.69 6.99
C SER A 113 -6.40 4.13 6.86
N GLY A 114 -7.19 4.38 5.81
CA GLY A 114 -7.73 5.72 5.56
C GLY A 114 -6.71 6.73 5.03
N GLU A 115 -5.49 6.31 4.71
CA GLU A 115 -4.47 7.14 4.12
C GLU A 115 -4.19 6.76 2.66
N ASP A 116 -4.03 7.81 1.84
CA ASP A 116 -3.47 7.64 0.51
C ASP A 116 -2.01 7.24 0.66
N VAL A 117 -1.77 5.95 0.45
CA VAL A 117 -0.42 5.40 0.52
C VAL A 117 0.44 6.09 -0.54
N ALA A 118 1.68 6.39 -0.18
CA ALA A 118 2.61 7.19 -0.97
C ALA A 118 2.57 6.83 -2.47
N HIS A 119 2.77 7.83 -3.34
CA HIS A 119 2.84 7.70 -4.81
C HIS A 119 3.79 6.61 -5.33
N SER A 120 4.62 6.01 -4.46
CA SER A 120 5.53 4.91 -4.79
C SER A 120 4.81 3.60 -5.11
N PHE A 121 3.65 3.30 -4.51
CA PHE A 121 2.96 2.04 -4.73
C PHE A 121 2.32 1.98 -6.12
N ARG A 122 2.79 1.05 -6.94
CA ARG A 122 2.27 0.77 -8.29
C ARG A 122 1.56 -0.56 -8.30
N LEU A 123 0.33 -0.56 -8.79
CA LEU A 123 -0.44 -1.75 -9.03
C LEU A 123 -0.03 -2.40 -10.35
N ARG A 124 0.39 -3.67 -10.30
CA ARG A 124 0.78 -4.46 -11.49
C ARG A 124 0.29 -5.88 -11.37
N ILE A 125 -0.20 -6.41 -12.48
CA ILE A 125 -0.54 -7.83 -12.59
C ILE A 125 0.74 -8.60 -12.89
N LYS A 126 0.97 -9.67 -12.12
CA LYS A 126 2.05 -10.63 -12.29
C LYS A 126 1.43 -12.00 -12.54
N GLN A 127 1.97 -12.71 -13.52
CA GLN A 127 1.61 -14.08 -13.78
C GLN A 127 2.64 -14.99 -13.11
N SER A 128 2.16 -16.00 -12.39
CA SER A 128 2.97 -17.08 -11.83
C SER A 128 2.34 -18.41 -12.23
N ARG A 129 2.99 -19.17 -13.11
CA ARG A 129 2.45 -20.41 -13.71
C ARG A 129 0.99 -20.25 -14.20
N ASP A 130 0.06 -20.77 -13.42
CA ASP A 130 -1.38 -20.89 -13.59
C ASP A 130 -2.20 -19.87 -12.76
N HIS A 131 -1.53 -18.89 -12.15
CA HIS A 131 -2.17 -17.82 -11.38
C HIS A 131 -1.83 -16.43 -11.94
N LEU A 132 -2.80 -15.52 -11.80
CA LEU A 132 -2.61 -14.08 -11.93
C LEU A 132 -2.77 -13.42 -10.58
N GLU A 133 -1.86 -12.52 -10.25
CA GLU A 133 -1.88 -11.76 -9.01
C GLU A 133 -1.76 -10.27 -9.31
N LEU A 134 -2.71 -9.47 -8.81
CA LEU A 134 -2.56 -8.03 -8.73
C LEU A 134 -1.68 -7.71 -7.51
N LYS A 135 -0.47 -7.21 -7.76
CA LYS A 135 0.48 -6.83 -6.73
C LYS A 135 0.57 -5.31 -6.61
N ALA A 136 0.58 -4.80 -5.39
CA ALA A 136 1.05 -3.45 -5.07
C ALA A 136 2.56 -3.49 -4.79
N LEU A 137 3.32 -2.71 -5.56
CA LEU A 137 4.78 -2.70 -5.57
C LEU A 137 5.30 -1.32 -5.22
N ASP A 138 6.14 -1.20 -4.21
CA ASP A 138 6.92 0.01 -3.93
C ASP A 138 8.37 -0.25 -4.37
N PRO A 139 8.95 0.51 -5.32
CA PRO A 139 10.33 0.30 -5.76
C PRO A 139 11.37 0.39 -4.64
N ALA A 140 11.08 1.13 -3.56
CA ALA A 140 11.97 1.26 -2.41
C ALA A 140 11.89 0.05 -1.45
N ARG A 141 10.91 -0.84 -1.65
CA ARG A 141 10.67 -2.01 -0.79
C ARG A 141 10.69 -3.29 -1.63
N SER A 142 11.24 -4.37 -1.07
CA SER A 142 11.39 -5.63 -1.81
C SER A 142 10.13 -6.48 -1.84
N VAL A 143 9.16 -6.26 -0.94
CA VAL A 143 8.05 -7.18 -0.70
C VAL A 143 6.76 -6.68 -1.37
N PRO A 144 6.27 -7.35 -2.44
CA PRO A 144 4.98 -7.03 -3.04
C PRO A 144 3.80 -7.46 -2.14
N ILE A 145 2.77 -6.61 -2.06
CA ILE A 145 1.51 -6.94 -1.39
C ILE A 145 0.53 -7.49 -2.43
N THR A 146 -0.10 -8.64 -2.18
CA THR A 146 -1.18 -9.17 -3.02
C THR A 146 -2.50 -8.46 -2.71
N VAL A 147 -3.16 -7.93 -3.73
CA VAL A 147 -4.42 -7.19 -3.65
C VAL A 147 -5.59 -8.00 -4.20
N ALA A 148 -5.34 -8.76 -5.26
CA ALA A 148 -6.31 -9.62 -5.91
C ALA A 148 -5.62 -10.79 -6.59
N SER A 149 -6.32 -11.89 -6.79
CA SER A 149 -5.81 -13.05 -7.50
C SER A 149 -6.87 -13.73 -8.37
N ALA A 150 -6.41 -14.55 -9.31
CA ALA A 150 -7.24 -15.46 -10.07
C ALA A 150 -6.43 -16.69 -10.49
N ILE A 151 -7.13 -17.80 -10.69
CA ILE A 151 -6.63 -18.91 -11.50
C ILE A 151 -6.70 -18.46 -12.96
N LEU A 152 -5.67 -18.73 -13.74
CA LEU A 152 -5.58 -18.39 -15.15
C LEU A 152 -6.17 -19.54 -15.98
N PRO A 153 -7.40 -19.44 -16.51
CA PRO A 153 -8.02 -20.52 -17.28
C PRO A 153 -7.35 -20.70 -18.64
N GLN A 154 -7.25 -19.61 -19.40
CA GLN A 154 -6.55 -19.56 -20.67
C GLN A 154 -6.11 -18.12 -20.93
N ARG A 155 -4.92 -17.97 -21.52
CA ARG A 155 -4.47 -16.67 -21.98
C ARG A 155 -5.13 -16.31 -23.31
N ASN A 156 -5.96 -15.27 -23.31
CA ASN A 156 -6.62 -14.73 -24.50
C ASN A 156 -6.43 -13.21 -24.54
N ARG A 157 -6.09 -12.65 -25.72
CA ARG A 157 -5.87 -11.19 -25.89
C ARG A 157 -7.18 -10.41 -26.06
N ASP A 158 -8.22 -11.10 -26.53
CA ASP A 158 -9.52 -10.53 -26.86
C ASP A 158 -10.55 -10.71 -25.73
N ALA A 159 -10.12 -11.31 -24.62
CA ALA A 159 -10.93 -11.51 -23.43
C ALA A 159 -10.13 -11.20 -22.16
N PHE A 160 -10.83 -11.15 -21.03
CA PHE A 160 -10.26 -10.72 -19.76
C PHE A 160 -10.43 -11.81 -18.71
N VAL A 161 -9.48 -11.93 -17.79
CA VAL A 161 -9.59 -12.78 -16.61
C VAL A 161 -10.14 -11.95 -15.45
N LYS A 162 -11.19 -12.42 -14.78
CA LYS A 162 -11.71 -11.76 -13.57
C LYS A 162 -10.78 -12.02 -12.38
N LEU A 163 -10.30 -10.96 -11.77
CA LEU A 163 -9.53 -10.99 -10.52
C LEU A 163 -10.47 -10.86 -9.32
N ASN A 164 -10.28 -11.72 -8.33
CA ASN A 164 -11.00 -11.65 -7.06
C ASN A 164 -10.13 -10.92 -6.04
N LEU A 165 -10.71 -9.93 -5.36
CA LEU A 165 -10.00 -9.20 -4.31
C LEU A 165 -9.62 -10.17 -3.18
N GLU A 166 -8.40 -10.04 -2.67
CA GLU A 166 -7.95 -10.78 -1.49
C GLU A 166 -8.75 -10.32 -0.25
N PRO A 167 -8.81 -11.15 0.81
CA PRO A 167 -9.55 -10.80 2.02
C PRO A 167 -9.16 -9.42 2.58
N GLY A 168 -10.17 -8.64 2.97
CA GLY A 168 -9.99 -7.28 3.51
C GLY A 168 -9.89 -6.17 2.46
N TRP A 169 -9.60 -6.49 1.20
CA TRP A 169 -9.57 -5.50 0.11
C TRP A 169 -10.96 -5.18 -0.40
N LYS A 170 -11.21 -3.88 -0.62
CA LYS A 170 -12.45 -3.37 -1.22
C LYS A 170 -12.16 -2.21 -2.15
N LEU A 171 -13.04 -1.97 -3.10
CA LEU A 171 -12.99 -0.77 -3.94
C LEU A 171 -13.75 0.39 -3.30
N GLU A 172 -13.10 1.55 -3.23
CA GLU A 172 -13.69 2.80 -2.72
C GLU A 172 -13.52 3.92 -3.73
N ARG A 173 -14.38 4.94 -3.70
CA ARG A 173 -14.27 6.12 -4.56
C ARG A 173 -13.59 7.26 -3.83
N ARG A 174 -12.63 7.89 -4.50
CA ARG A 174 -11.98 9.10 -4.01
C ARG A 174 -12.98 10.27 -3.94
N ILE A 175 -12.90 11.00 -2.83
CA ILE A 175 -13.71 12.19 -2.57
C ILE A 175 -12.80 13.37 -2.25
N TYR A 176 -13.08 14.52 -2.85
CA TYR A 176 -12.46 15.79 -2.51
C TYR A 176 -13.53 16.82 -2.19
N GLN A 177 -13.52 17.36 -0.97
CA GLN A 177 -14.50 18.38 -0.53
C GLN A 177 -15.96 17.99 -0.80
N GLY A 178 -16.31 16.73 -0.55
CA GLY A 178 -17.67 16.19 -0.79
C GLY A 178 -17.99 15.82 -2.25
N ARG A 179 -17.10 16.12 -3.21
CA ARG A 179 -17.26 15.74 -4.62
C ARG A 179 -16.64 14.37 -4.89
N LYS A 180 -17.41 13.50 -5.55
CA LYS A 180 -16.92 12.22 -6.09
C LYS A 180 -15.98 12.47 -7.26
N LEU A 181 -14.79 11.87 -7.22
CA LEU A 181 -13.81 11.94 -8.30
C LEU A 181 -13.83 10.66 -9.15
N SER A 182 -13.28 10.76 -10.37
CA SER A 182 -13.08 9.62 -11.27
C SER A 182 -11.80 8.85 -10.93
N HIS A 183 -11.68 8.45 -9.66
CA HIS A 183 -10.55 7.68 -9.15
C HIS A 183 -11.04 6.70 -8.10
N VAL A 184 -10.58 5.46 -8.17
CA VAL A 184 -10.94 4.41 -7.23
C VAL A 184 -9.73 3.90 -6.45
N TYR A 185 -9.95 3.61 -5.19
CA TYR A 185 -8.94 3.00 -4.33
C TYR A 185 -9.15 1.51 -4.25
N PHE A 186 -8.07 0.75 -4.36
CA PHE A 186 -7.97 -0.54 -3.70
C PHE A 186 -7.65 -0.26 -2.23
N ALA A 187 -8.68 -0.32 -1.40
CA ALA A 187 -8.63 0.07 0.00
C ALA A 187 -8.51 -1.14 0.91
N HIS A 188 -7.70 -1.00 1.96
CA HIS A 188 -7.57 -1.98 3.03
C HIS A 188 -7.56 -1.27 4.40
N PRO A 189 -8.24 -1.81 5.44
CA PRO A 189 -8.29 -1.18 6.77
C PRO A 189 -6.94 -1.18 7.49
N ASP A 190 -6.14 -2.23 7.33
CA ASP A 190 -4.82 -2.32 7.94
C ASP A 190 -3.85 -1.27 7.39
N PRO A 191 -2.92 -0.75 8.22
CA PRO A 191 -1.85 0.13 7.79
C PRO A 191 -0.83 -0.58 6.89
N VAL A 192 -0.20 0.16 5.98
CA VAL A 192 0.64 -0.41 4.91
C VAL A 192 1.82 -1.22 5.47
N ASN A 193 2.42 -0.79 6.58
CA ASN A 193 3.53 -1.51 7.20
C ASN A 193 3.10 -2.90 7.70
N LEU A 194 1.86 -3.02 8.19
CA LEU A 194 1.31 -4.32 8.59
C LEU A 194 1.04 -5.20 7.36
N LEU A 195 0.53 -4.62 6.27
CA LEU A 195 0.34 -5.36 5.02
C LEU A 195 1.66 -5.91 4.45
N ILE A 196 2.74 -5.13 4.54
CA ILE A 196 4.08 -5.56 4.12
C ILE A 196 4.59 -6.68 5.02
N ALA A 197 4.42 -6.56 6.34
CA ALA A 197 4.83 -7.61 7.28
C ALA A 197 4.10 -8.93 6.99
N LYS A 198 2.78 -8.87 6.76
CA LYS A 198 1.96 -10.03 6.35
C LYS A 198 2.44 -10.63 5.03
N ALA A 199 2.71 -9.79 4.03
CA ALA A 199 3.23 -10.24 2.74
C ALA A 199 4.62 -10.89 2.86
N SER A 200 5.47 -10.40 3.77
CA SER A 200 6.80 -10.96 4.04
C SER A 200 6.70 -12.34 4.68
N ALA A 201 5.77 -12.52 5.63
CA ALA A 201 5.54 -13.81 6.28
C ALA A 201 5.05 -14.88 5.29
N HIS A 202 4.18 -14.50 4.34
CA HIS A 202 3.70 -15.41 3.30
C HIS A 202 4.75 -15.79 2.24
N GLN A 203 5.81 -15.00 2.07
CA GLN A 203 6.91 -15.32 1.15
C GLN A 203 7.90 -16.34 1.74
N GLY A 204 7.68 -16.79 2.98
CA GLY A 204 8.45 -17.83 3.64
C GLY A 204 9.88 -17.39 4.03
N PRO A 205 10.54 -18.14 4.92
CA PRO A 205 11.87 -17.82 5.41
C PRO A 205 12.95 -18.25 4.41
N SER A 206 12.94 -17.73 3.17
CA SER A 206 14.14 -17.89 2.31
C SER A 206 15.34 -17.11 2.87
N VAL A 207 15.11 -16.03 3.64
CA VAL A 207 16.19 -15.23 4.25
C VAL A 207 16.71 -15.84 5.55
N PHE A 208 15.86 -16.49 6.36
CA PHE A 208 16.29 -17.11 7.63
C PHE A 208 17.07 -18.42 7.45
N ASN A 209 16.98 -19.09 6.30
CA ASN A 209 17.86 -20.22 5.98
C ASN A 209 19.25 -19.79 5.48
N GLN A 210 19.44 -18.53 5.09
CA GLN A 210 20.74 -17.96 4.70
C GLN A 210 21.53 -17.41 5.89
N LEU A 211 20.83 -17.00 6.94
CA LEU A 211 21.42 -16.73 8.25
C LEU A 211 21.52 -18.07 8.97
N GLY A 212 22.58 -18.84 8.66
CA GLY A 212 22.83 -20.13 9.30
C GLY A 212 22.54 -20.06 10.80
N ALA A 213 21.89 -21.09 11.34
CA ALA A 213 21.50 -21.13 12.75
C ALA A 213 22.68 -20.67 13.61
N SER A 214 22.47 -19.65 14.46
CA SER A 214 23.49 -19.17 15.38
C SER A 214 23.96 -20.37 16.19
N LYS A 215 25.19 -20.84 15.91
CA LYS A 215 25.76 -21.99 16.62
C LYS A 215 25.83 -21.58 18.07
N ALA A 216 25.11 -22.28 18.95
CA ALA A 216 25.19 -22.05 20.38
C ALA A 216 26.69 -22.07 20.77
N PRO A 217 27.17 -21.13 21.61
CA PRO A 217 28.52 -21.17 22.12
C PRO A 217 28.77 -22.56 22.70
N LEU A 218 29.92 -23.15 22.35
CA LEU A 218 30.33 -24.42 22.94
C LEU A 218 30.30 -24.26 24.47
N PRO A 219 29.75 -25.24 25.21
CA PRO A 219 29.86 -25.21 26.66
C PRO A 219 31.35 -25.09 27.04
N PRO A 220 31.68 -24.29 28.07
CA PRO A 220 33.06 -24.16 28.49
C PRO A 220 33.63 -25.53 28.84
N PRO A 221 34.90 -25.83 28.49
CA PRO A 221 35.51 -27.10 28.82
C PRO A 221 35.51 -27.27 30.35
N ILE A 222 34.89 -28.35 30.82
CA ILE A 222 34.95 -28.74 32.23
C ILE A 222 36.36 -29.27 32.47
N SER A 223 37.22 -28.46 33.07
CA SER A 223 38.49 -28.94 33.60
C SER A 223 38.22 -29.80 34.83
N ILE A 224 38.28 -31.12 34.67
CA ILE A 224 38.28 -32.04 35.80
C ILE A 224 39.67 -31.95 36.44
N ALA A 225 39.82 -31.01 37.37
CA ALA A 225 40.90 -31.06 38.34
C ALA A 225 40.50 -32.07 39.42
N ASN A 226 41.39 -33.03 39.68
CA ASN A 226 41.20 -34.12 40.62
C ASN A 226 40.68 -33.65 41.98
N ASN A 227 39.68 -34.37 42.49
CA ASN A 227 39.09 -34.28 43.83
C ASN A 227 38.50 -32.92 44.24
N SER A 228 37.25 -32.67 43.84
CA SER A 228 36.18 -32.28 44.77
C SER A 228 34.84 -32.14 44.06
N VAL A 229 33.81 -32.79 44.60
CA VAL A 229 32.41 -32.60 44.19
C VAL A 229 31.98 -31.21 44.65
N ILE A 230 31.76 -30.27 43.73
CA ILE A 230 31.17 -28.97 44.04
C ILE A 230 29.73 -28.94 43.50
N TYR A 231 28.80 -29.03 44.45
CA TYR A 231 27.39 -28.68 44.30
C TYR A 231 27.27 -27.27 43.70
N GLY A 232 26.54 -27.16 42.59
CA GLY A 232 26.24 -25.87 41.97
C GLY A 232 25.46 -24.96 42.91
N LYS A 233 26.03 -23.78 43.22
CA LYS A 233 25.31 -22.64 43.80
C LYS A 233 26.08 -21.36 43.48
N GLY A 234 25.61 -20.62 42.47
CA GLY A 234 26.06 -19.26 42.19
C GLY A 234 25.42 -18.71 40.91
N PRO A 235 24.95 -17.45 40.90
CA PRO A 235 24.28 -16.90 39.73
C PRO A 235 25.27 -16.73 38.57
N ILE A 236 24.81 -17.07 37.37
CA ILE A 236 25.54 -16.94 36.11
C ILE A 236 25.94 -15.48 35.91
N ARG A 237 27.24 -15.19 35.77
CA ARG A 237 27.71 -13.86 35.37
C ARG A 237 27.42 -13.66 33.88
N LEU A 238 26.47 -12.78 33.56
CA LEU A 238 26.23 -12.32 32.20
C LEU A 238 27.41 -11.43 31.76
N VAL A 239 28.09 -11.82 30.70
CA VAL A 239 29.10 -10.98 30.05
C VAL A 239 28.36 -9.96 29.18
N VAL A 240 28.48 -8.69 29.54
CA VAL A 240 27.92 -7.56 28.77
C VAL A 240 28.83 -7.30 27.56
N ILE A 241 28.30 -7.47 26.36
CA ILE A 241 28.98 -7.07 25.12
C ILE A 241 28.74 -5.57 24.94
N PRO A 242 29.79 -4.71 24.91
CA PRO A 242 29.60 -3.28 24.75
C PRO A 242 29.10 -2.96 23.34
N TYR A 243 28.06 -2.12 23.27
CA TYR A 243 27.58 -1.53 22.03
C TYR A 243 28.59 -0.48 21.54
N ARG A 244 29.13 -0.64 20.33
CA ARG A 244 29.88 0.40 19.64
C ARG A 244 28.90 1.22 18.78
N PRO A 245 28.86 2.55 18.95
CA PRO A 245 28.06 3.44 18.11
C PRO A 245 28.59 3.52 16.67
#